data_AF-A0A0G1K139-F1
#
_entry.id   AF-A0A0G1K139-F1
#
_cell.length_a   1.000
_cell.length_b   1.000
_cell.length_c   1.000
_cell.angle_alpha   90.00
_cell.angle_beta   90.00
_cell.angle_gamma   90.00
#
_symmetry.space_group_name_H-M   'P 1'
#
loop_
_entity.id
_entity.type
_entity.pdbx_description
1 polymer ?
#
loop_
_entity_poly.entity_id
_entity_poly.type
_entity_poly.pdbx_seq_one_letter_code
_entity_poly.pdbx_strand_id
1 'polypeptide(L)'
;MSKHATLALCFRNLEKGPQNTEILLVCEKKRLDDPKEDWMWSLPGGKCCNKKWLNVGCCPEKPEKTVVREVKEETGYRAKIKKPVSSQELTNPERQNKFMRYVYLIEVTGGKMLENKTPSGSNSPQWFKLSAIPRNLFYSHQNIIRDFFTKKLLRK
;
A
#
# COMPACT_ATOMS: atom_id res chain seq x y z
N MET A 1 -1.39 -11.44 20.59
CA MET A 1 -1.40 -11.71 19.14
C MET A 1 -0.96 -10.48 18.38
N SER A 2 0.09 -10.60 17.58
CA SER A 2 0.57 -9.50 16.74
C SER A 2 -0.43 -9.20 15.63
N LYS A 3 -0.77 -7.93 15.43
CA LYS A 3 -1.60 -7.49 14.29
C LYS A 3 -0.74 -7.53 13.03
N HIS A 4 -1.31 -7.87 11.89
CA HIS A 4 -0.58 -7.92 10.63
C HIS A 4 -1.21 -6.94 9.63
N ALA A 5 -0.37 -6.27 8.85
CA ALA A 5 -0.77 -5.37 7.77
C ALA A 5 0.12 -5.58 6.55
N THR A 6 -0.40 -5.26 5.38
CA THR A 6 0.29 -5.47 4.11
C THR A 6 0.24 -4.22 3.25
N LEU A 7 1.30 -3.98 2.48
CA LEU A 7 1.36 -2.92 1.47
C LEU A 7 1.82 -3.49 0.12
N ALA A 8 1.28 -2.95 -0.95
CA ALA A 8 1.57 -3.32 -2.32
C ALA A 8 2.44 -2.27 -3.01
N LEU A 9 3.61 -2.70 -3.50
CA LEU A 9 4.36 -1.96 -4.51
C LEU A 9 3.87 -2.41 -5.89
N CYS A 10 2.96 -1.63 -6.46
CA CYS A 10 2.40 -1.86 -7.80
C CYS A 10 3.08 -0.92 -8.79
N PHE A 11 4.02 -1.43 -9.59
CA PHE A 11 4.69 -0.66 -10.62
C PHE A 11 4.22 -1.05 -12.02
N ARG A 12 4.20 -0.09 -12.95
CA ARG A 12 4.18 -0.34 -14.40
C ARG A 12 5.41 0.28 -15.03
N ASN A 13 5.84 -0.27 -16.18
CA ASN A 13 7.04 0.17 -16.90
C ASN A 13 8.35 0.08 -16.07
N LEU A 14 8.41 -0.83 -15.09
CA LEU A 14 9.55 -0.96 -14.16
C LEU A 14 10.86 -1.37 -14.88
N GLU A 15 10.72 -2.06 -16.00
CA GLU A 15 11.78 -2.49 -16.91
C GLU A 15 12.37 -1.33 -17.74
N LYS A 16 11.61 -0.24 -17.93
CA LYS A 16 12.02 0.95 -18.72
C LYS A 16 12.87 1.95 -17.93
N GLY A 17 13.28 1.58 -16.72
CA GLY A 17 14.06 2.42 -15.80
C GLY A 17 13.21 3.35 -14.94
N PRO A 18 13.78 3.91 -13.85
CA PRO A 18 13.05 4.72 -12.86
C PRO A 18 12.32 5.93 -13.46
N GLN A 19 12.89 6.56 -14.48
CA GLN A 19 12.35 7.75 -15.15
C GLN A 19 11.02 7.50 -15.88
N ASN A 20 10.78 6.27 -16.31
CA ASN A 20 9.56 5.85 -17.01
C ASN A 20 8.67 4.94 -16.14
N THR A 21 9.12 4.64 -14.92
CA THR A 21 8.36 3.81 -13.99
C THR A 21 7.24 4.64 -13.36
N GLU A 22 6.08 4.01 -13.24
CA GLU A 22 4.93 4.57 -12.55
C GLU A 22 4.49 3.64 -11.42
N ILE A 23 3.96 4.23 -10.35
CA ILE A 23 3.46 3.54 -9.17
C ILE A 23 1.97 3.83 -8.98
N LEU A 24 1.21 2.81 -8.62
CA LEU A 24 -0.20 2.94 -8.26
C LEU A 24 -0.34 3.36 -6.80
N LEU A 25 -1.07 4.44 -6.56
CA LEU A 25 -1.40 4.93 -5.22
C LEU A 25 -2.92 5.03 -5.06
N VAL A 26 -3.37 4.94 -3.81
CA VAL A 26 -4.75 5.21 -3.38
C VAL A 26 -4.75 6.41 -2.45
N CYS A 27 -5.84 7.15 -2.41
CA CYS A 27 -6.01 8.30 -1.53
C CYS A 27 -6.98 7.95 -0.40
N GLU A 28 -6.53 8.08 0.84
CA GLU A 28 -7.29 7.73 2.04
C GLU A 28 -7.28 8.85 3.09
N LYS A 29 -8.31 8.88 3.95
CA LYS A 29 -8.36 9.79 5.09
C LYS A 29 -7.27 9.42 6.09
N LYS A 30 -6.50 10.41 6.55
CA LYS A 30 -5.58 10.23 7.68
C LYS A 30 -6.40 9.82 8.92
N ARG A 31 -6.09 8.65 9.49
CA ARG A 31 -6.71 8.18 10.74
C ARG A 31 -6.00 8.76 11.95
N LEU A 32 -6.16 10.06 12.18
CA LEU A 32 -5.87 10.68 13.47
C LEU A 32 -6.99 11.66 13.80
N ASP A 33 -7.17 11.87 15.09
CA ASP A 33 -8.26 12.62 15.72
C ASP A 33 -8.11 14.15 15.50
N ASP A 34 -7.71 14.54 14.29
CA ASP A 34 -7.44 15.91 13.85
C ASP A 34 -8.61 16.40 12.99
N PRO A 35 -9.31 17.49 13.38
CA PRO A 35 -10.50 17.98 12.69
C PRO A 35 -10.23 18.56 11.29
N LYS A 36 -8.97 18.69 10.85
CA LYS A 36 -8.65 19.01 9.46
C LYS A 36 -8.61 17.72 8.63
N GLU A 37 -9.56 17.56 7.73
CA GLU A 37 -9.62 16.47 6.76
C GLU A 37 -8.40 16.44 5.82
N ASP A 38 -7.25 15.96 6.30
CA ASP A 38 -6.08 15.77 5.46
C ASP A 38 -6.12 14.38 4.81
N TRP A 39 -6.36 14.39 3.52
CA TRP A 39 -6.31 13.21 2.65
C TRP A 39 -4.88 12.97 2.18
N MET A 40 -4.44 11.72 2.31
CA MET A 40 -3.08 11.34 2.00
C MET A 40 -3.06 10.24 0.96
N TRP A 41 -2.09 10.32 0.05
CA TRP A 41 -1.79 9.22 -0.84
C TRP A 41 -1.06 8.12 -0.08
N SER A 42 -1.32 6.88 -0.45
CA SER A 42 -0.74 5.70 0.17
C SER A 42 -0.53 4.57 -0.84
N LEU A 43 0.32 3.61 -0.46
CA LEU A 43 0.43 2.35 -1.18
C LEU A 43 -0.83 1.54 -0.87
N PRO A 44 -1.45 0.88 -1.87
CA PRO A 44 -2.60 0.03 -1.61
C PRO A 44 -2.27 -1.05 -0.58
N GLY A 45 -3.17 -1.31 0.34
CA GLY A 45 -2.92 -2.24 1.43
C GLY A 45 -3.78 -2.03 2.66
N GLY A 46 -3.70 -2.98 3.57
CA GLY A 46 -4.59 -3.00 4.73
C GLY A 46 -4.20 -4.05 5.74
N LYS A 47 -5.07 -4.21 6.73
CA LYS A 47 -4.87 -5.18 7.80
C LYS A 47 -5.25 -6.57 7.29
N CYS A 48 -4.49 -7.59 7.67
CA CYS A 48 -5.00 -8.95 7.56
C CYS A 48 -6.26 -9.01 8.43
N CYS A 49 -7.40 -9.36 7.81
CA CYS A 49 -8.79 -9.32 8.31
C CYS A 49 -9.69 -8.17 7.82
N ASN A 50 -10.62 -8.53 6.92
CA ASN A 50 -11.70 -7.69 6.40
C ASN A 50 -12.99 -7.70 7.25
N LYS A 51 -12.96 -8.02 8.56
CA LYS A 51 -14.22 -8.13 9.32
C LYS A 51 -14.20 -7.54 10.71
N LYS A 52 -15.13 -6.60 10.87
CA LYS A 52 -15.85 -6.08 12.05
C LYS A 52 -16.50 -7.19 12.92
N TRP A 53 -16.05 -8.45 12.81
CA TRP A 53 -16.54 -9.57 13.61
C TRP A 53 -15.68 -9.63 14.87
N LEU A 54 -16.17 -8.87 15.85
CA LEU A 54 -15.90 -9.07 17.26
C LEU A 54 -16.07 -10.57 17.62
N ASN A 55 -15.19 -11.03 18.50
CA ASN A 55 -15.37 -12.17 19.41
C ASN A 55 -14.76 -13.54 19.09
N VAL A 56 -13.84 -13.66 18.12
CA VAL A 56 -12.92 -14.82 18.12
C VAL A 56 -11.56 -14.39 17.62
N GLY A 57 -10.55 -14.55 18.47
CA GLY A 57 -9.18 -14.11 18.27
C GLY A 57 -8.41 -14.84 17.17
N CYS A 58 -9.01 -15.15 16.03
CA CYS A 58 -8.33 -15.74 14.89
C CYS A 58 -8.54 -14.87 13.67
N CYS A 59 -7.46 -14.25 13.21
CA CYS A 59 -7.39 -13.73 11.86
C CYS A 59 -6.69 -14.77 10.96
N PRO A 60 -7.40 -15.63 10.22
CA PRO A 60 -6.77 -16.67 9.40
C PRO A 60 -6.25 -16.16 8.05
N GLU A 61 -6.44 -14.88 7.73
CA GLU A 61 -6.03 -14.34 6.43
C GLU A 61 -4.50 -14.20 6.35
N LYS A 62 -3.88 -14.99 5.47
CA LYS A 62 -2.45 -14.89 5.18
C LYS A 62 -2.12 -13.52 4.56
N PRO A 63 -1.00 -12.88 4.92
CA PRO A 63 -0.57 -11.61 4.32
C PRO A 63 -0.59 -11.60 2.78
N GLU A 64 -0.23 -12.72 2.15
CA GLU A 64 -0.28 -12.85 0.68
C GLU A 64 -1.69 -12.73 0.12
N LYS A 65 -2.69 -13.31 0.82
CA LYS A 65 -4.09 -13.19 0.42
C LYS A 65 -4.59 -11.77 0.67
N THR A 66 -4.21 -11.19 1.81
CA THR A 66 -4.54 -9.82 2.19
C THR A 66 -4.10 -8.83 1.12
N VAL A 67 -2.83 -8.81 0.72
CA VAL A 67 -2.33 -7.80 -0.22
C VAL A 67 -3.01 -7.89 -1.59
N VAL A 68 -3.32 -9.10 -2.06
CA VAL A 68 -4.05 -9.29 -3.34
C VAL A 68 -5.51 -8.82 -3.22
N ARG A 69 -6.16 -9.08 -2.08
CA ARG A 69 -7.51 -8.60 -1.79
C ARG A 69 -7.56 -7.08 -1.72
N GLU A 70 -6.68 -6.45 -0.93
CA GLU A 70 -6.64 -4.99 -0.76
C GLU A 70 -6.38 -4.28 -2.10
N VAL A 71 -5.43 -4.77 -2.91
CA VAL A 71 -5.21 -4.22 -4.26
C VAL A 71 -6.50 -4.24 -5.08
N LYS A 72 -7.26 -5.35 -5.05
CA LYS A 72 -8.52 -5.43 -5.77
C LYS A 72 -9.60 -4.50 -5.20
N GLU A 73 -9.74 -4.45 -3.88
CA GLU A 73 -10.77 -3.66 -3.19
C GLU A 73 -10.54 -2.17 -3.34
N GLU A 74 -9.30 -1.70 -3.22
CA GLU A 74 -8.97 -0.28 -3.25
C GLU A 74 -8.75 0.26 -4.66
N THR A 75 -8.40 -0.61 -5.62
CA THR A 75 -8.00 -0.16 -6.95
C THR A 75 -8.80 -0.72 -8.12
N GLY A 76 -9.52 -1.83 -7.92
CA GLY A 76 -10.25 -2.54 -8.96
C GLY A 76 -9.38 -3.45 -9.84
N TYR A 77 -8.06 -3.42 -9.66
CA TYR A 77 -7.14 -4.29 -10.39
C TYR A 77 -7.08 -5.70 -9.81
N ARG A 78 -6.98 -6.69 -10.69
CA ARG A 78 -6.52 -8.04 -10.34
C ARG A 78 -5.00 -8.06 -10.41
N ALA A 79 -4.38 -8.74 -9.47
CA ALA A 79 -2.93 -8.76 -9.37
C ALA A 79 -2.41 -10.08 -8.79
N LYS A 80 -1.11 -10.33 -9.01
CA LYS A 80 -0.38 -11.45 -8.40
C LYS A 80 0.89 -10.96 -7.72
N ILE A 81 1.31 -11.68 -6.69
CA ILE A 81 2.58 -11.41 -5.99
C ILE A 81 3.74 -11.85 -6.87
N LYS A 82 4.68 -10.94 -7.12
CA LYS A 82 5.97 -11.28 -7.74
C LYS A 82 6.95 -11.78 -6.69
N LYS A 83 7.09 -11.07 -5.58
CA LYS A 83 7.97 -11.44 -4.46
C LYS A 83 7.68 -10.63 -3.19
N PRO A 84 8.03 -11.14 -1.99
CA PRO A 84 8.15 -10.31 -0.80
C PRO A 84 9.30 -9.31 -0.97
N VAL A 85 9.12 -8.11 -0.42
CA VAL A 85 10.09 -7.01 -0.45
C VAL A 85 10.67 -6.77 0.93
N SER A 86 9.81 -6.71 1.96
CA SER A 86 10.25 -6.55 3.35
C SER A 86 9.18 -7.02 4.32
N SER A 87 9.62 -7.35 5.54
CA SER A 87 8.78 -7.58 6.71
C SER A 87 9.39 -6.83 7.90
N GLN A 88 8.60 -6.04 8.62
CA GLN A 88 9.07 -5.23 9.74
C GLN A 88 8.09 -5.29 10.90
N GLU A 89 8.61 -5.49 12.12
CA GLU A 89 7.84 -5.21 13.33
C GLU A 89 7.83 -3.70 13.57
N LEU A 90 6.64 -3.14 13.71
CA LEU A 90 6.41 -1.74 14.01
C LEU A 90 5.74 -1.62 15.38
N THR A 91 6.22 -0.69 16.18
CA THR A 91 5.59 -0.33 17.45
C THR A 91 4.87 0.99 17.27
N ASN A 92 3.57 1.03 17.57
CA ASN A 92 2.89 2.30 17.79
C ASN A 92 3.12 2.69 19.27
N PRO A 93 3.98 3.68 19.56
CA PRO A 93 4.34 4.03 20.93
C PRO A 93 3.14 4.56 21.72
N GLU A 94 2.26 5.36 21.09
CA GLU A 94 1.07 5.94 21.74
C GLU A 94 0.07 4.86 22.19
N ARG A 95 -0.07 3.79 21.39
CA ARG A 95 -1.03 2.72 21.66
C ARG A 95 -0.38 1.48 22.30
N GLN A 96 0.93 1.53 22.59
CA GLN A 96 1.75 0.41 23.06
C GLN A 96 1.49 -0.91 22.29
N ASN A 97 1.17 -0.81 21.00
CA ASN A 97 0.73 -1.93 20.19
C ASN A 97 1.78 -2.24 19.12
N LYS A 98 2.21 -3.51 19.08
CA LYS A 98 3.09 -4.04 18.04
C LYS A 98 2.30 -4.61 16.88
N PHE A 99 2.77 -4.36 15.66
CA PHE A 99 2.21 -4.97 14.46
C PHE A 99 3.30 -5.28 13.43
N MET A 100 3.09 -6.35 12.68
CA MET A 100 3.95 -6.73 11.55
C MET A 100 3.43 -6.08 10.27
N ARG A 101 4.32 -5.43 9.53
CA ARG A 101 4.06 -4.92 8.19
C ARG A 101 4.82 -5.74 7.17
N TYR A 102 4.11 -6.28 6.19
CA TYR A 102 4.68 -6.94 5.03
C TYR A 102 4.53 -6.07 3.79
N VAL A 103 5.59 -5.96 2.99
CA VAL A 103 5.56 -5.26 1.71
C VAL A 103 5.81 -6.27 0.60
N TYR A 104 4.97 -6.26 -0.42
CA TYR A 104 5.09 -7.16 -1.57
C TYR A 104 5.26 -6.35 -2.86
N LEU A 105 6.07 -6.87 -3.78
CA LEU A 105 6.08 -6.42 -5.17
C LEU A 105 4.94 -7.14 -5.88
N ILE A 106 4.03 -6.36 -6.46
CA ILE A 106 2.80 -6.84 -7.07
C ILE A 106 2.83 -6.55 -8.58
N GLU A 107 2.35 -7.50 -9.37
CA GLU A 107 2.10 -7.34 -10.80
C GLU A 107 0.60 -7.28 -11.05
N VAL A 108 0.14 -6.19 -11.67
CA VAL A 108 -1.25 -6.07 -12.15
C VAL A 108 -1.42 -6.98 -13.36
N THR A 109 -2.41 -7.87 -13.32
CA THR A 109 -2.68 -8.87 -14.37
C THR A 109 -4.00 -8.62 -15.10
N GLY A 110 -4.74 -7.57 -14.72
CA GLY A 110 -5.98 -7.14 -15.38
C GLY A 110 -6.90 -6.39 -14.43
N GLY A 111 -8.18 -6.29 -14.80
CA GLY A 111 -9.17 -5.48 -14.06
C GLY A 111 -9.30 -4.07 -14.62
N LYS A 112 -10.18 -3.27 -14.02
CA LYS A 112 -10.42 -1.87 -14.40
C LYS A 112 -10.23 -1.01 -13.15
N MET A 113 -9.61 0.14 -13.35
CA MET A 113 -9.39 1.10 -12.28
C MET A 113 -10.74 1.57 -11.73
N LEU A 114 -10.87 1.65 -10.40
CA LEU A 114 -12.06 2.25 -9.78
C LEU A 114 -12.12 3.75 -10.09
N GLU A 115 -13.32 4.28 -10.19
CA GLU A 115 -13.59 5.70 -10.47
C GLU A 115 -14.01 6.44 -9.19
N ASN A 116 -13.29 6.23 -8.08
CA ASN A 116 -13.60 6.96 -6.86
C ASN A 116 -13.04 8.38 -6.94
N LYS A 117 -13.77 9.33 -6.35
CA LYS A 117 -13.33 10.72 -6.22
C LYS A 117 -12.76 10.97 -4.83
N THR A 118 -11.61 11.62 -4.76
CA THR A 118 -11.16 12.29 -3.54
C THR A 118 -12.05 13.51 -3.29
N PRO A 119 -12.10 14.07 -2.07
CA PRO A 119 -12.87 15.29 -1.82
C PRO A 119 -12.35 16.50 -2.61
N SER A 120 -11.09 16.50 -3.03
CA SER A 120 -10.53 17.50 -3.94
C SER A 120 -10.95 17.30 -5.42
N GLY A 121 -11.79 16.29 -5.72
CA GLY A 121 -12.26 15.97 -7.08
C GLY A 121 -11.27 15.16 -7.93
N SER A 122 -10.10 14.82 -7.40
CA SER A 122 -9.11 13.97 -8.07
C SER A 122 -9.58 12.51 -8.10
N ASN A 123 -9.10 11.72 -9.06
CA ASN A 123 -9.44 10.31 -9.15
C ASN A 123 -8.55 9.49 -8.20
N SER A 124 -9.14 8.54 -7.48
CA SER A 124 -8.44 7.54 -6.68
C SER A 124 -9.02 6.15 -6.99
N PRO A 125 -8.19 5.12 -7.22
CA PRO A 125 -6.73 5.14 -7.29
C PRO A 125 -6.18 5.91 -8.50
N GLN A 126 -4.87 6.16 -8.53
CA GLN A 126 -4.20 6.80 -9.67
C GLN A 126 -2.74 6.29 -9.83
N TRP A 127 -2.29 6.23 -11.09
CA TRP A 127 -0.89 5.98 -11.44
C TRP A 127 -0.10 7.29 -11.44
N PHE A 128 1.05 7.29 -10.77
CA PHE A 128 1.97 8.42 -10.70
C PHE A 128 3.34 8.03 -11.25
N LYS A 129 3.95 8.89 -12.06
CA LYS A 129 5.37 8.76 -12.40
C LYS A 129 6.20 8.88 -11.12
N LEU A 130 7.28 8.12 -11.00
CA LEU A 130 8.17 8.22 -9.84
C LEU A 130 8.75 9.63 -9.66
N SER A 131 8.99 10.34 -10.76
CA SER A 131 9.44 11.74 -10.76
C SER A 131 8.35 12.74 -10.36
N ALA A 132 7.09 12.31 -10.26
CA ALA A 132 5.92 13.16 -9.99
C ALA A 132 5.03 12.53 -8.90
N ILE A 133 5.64 11.87 -7.91
CA ILE A 133 4.91 11.36 -6.74
C ILE A 133 4.32 12.54 -5.96
N PRO A 134 3.06 12.46 -5.51
CA PRO A 134 2.42 13.53 -4.75
C PRO A 134 3.15 13.80 -3.42
N ARG A 135 3.26 15.08 -3.06
CA ARG A 135 3.94 15.52 -1.82
C ARG A 135 3.23 15.00 -0.56
N ASN A 136 1.90 14.86 -0.60
CA ASN A 136 1.07 14.32 0.48
C ASN A 136 0.98 12.78 0.49
N LEU A 137 2.04 12.08 0.08
CA LEU A 137 2.20 10.64 0.31
C LEU A 137 2.70 10.38 1.73
N PHE A 138 2.17 9.37 2.42
CA PHE A 138 2.67 8.98 3.76
C PHE A 138 4.20 8.82 3.75
N TYR A 139 4.88 9.47 4.70
CA TYR A 139 6.33 9.46 4.80
C TYR A 139 6.92 8.05 4.85
N SER A 140 6.27 7.14 5.59
CA SER A 140 6.72 5.73 5.66
C SER A 140 6.63 5.01 4.32
N HIS A 141 5.69 5.39 3.45
CA HIS A 141 5.53 4.83 2.11
C HIS A 141 6.56 5.41 1.13
N GLN A 142 6.90 6.70 1.24
CA GLN A 142 8.02 7.30 0.51
C GLN A 142 9.33 6.53 0.80
N ASN A 143 9.59 6.22 2.07
CA ASN A 143 10.75 5.44 2.48
C ASN A 143 10.75 4.03 1.89
N ILE A 144 9.61 3.33 1.88
CA ILE A 144 9.49 2.01 1.25
C ILE A 144 9.84 2.05 -0.23
N ILE A 145 9.32 3.05 -0.97
CA ILE A 145 9.60 3.20 -2.40
C ILE A 145 11.08 3.47 -2.63
N ARG A 146 11.67 4.41 -1.88
CA ARG A 146 13.10 4.73 -1.97
C ARG A 146 13.97 3.49 -1.67
N ASP A 147 13.70 2.80 -0.57
CA ASP A 147 14.45 1.62 -0.15
C ASP A 147 14.38 0.50 -1.20
N PHE A 148 13.23 0.32 -1.85
CA PHE A 148 13.08 -0.66 -2.93
C PHE A 148 14.06 -0.37 -4.08
N PHE A 149 14.18 0.89 -4.52
CA PHE A 149 15.09 1.25 -5.61
C PHE A 149 16.55 1.23 -5.18
N THR A 150 16.90 1.72 -3.99
CA THR A 150 18.27 1.65 -3.47
C THR A 150 18.74 0.20 -3.38
N LYS A 151 17.94 -0.70 -2.81
CA LYS A 151 18.29 -2.13 -2.69
C LYS A 151 18.27 -2.87 -4.03
N LYS A 152 17.44 -2.44 -4.99
CA LYS A 152 17.43 -3.00 -6.34
C LYS A 152 18.70 -2.64 -7.11
N LEU A 153 19.24 -1.44 -6.90
CA LEU A 153 20.50 -1.00 -7.52
C LEU A 153 21.71 -1.74 -6.93
N LEU A 154 21.70 -2.04 -5.63
CA LEU A 154 22.77 -2.79 -4.95
C LEU A 154 22.79 -4.31 -5.27
N ARG A 155 21.78 -4.82 -5.98
CA ARG A 155 21.67 -6.24 -6.37
C ARG A 155 21.94 -6.47 -7.86
N LYS A 156 22.37 -5.44 -8.58
CA LYS A 156 22.93 -5.54 -9.94
C LYS A 156 24.44 -5.56 -9.83
#